data_AF-A0A1I3J005-F1
#
_entry.id   AF-A0A1I3J005-F1
#
_cell.length_a   1.000
_cell.length_b   1.000
_cell.length_c   1.000
_cell.angle_alpha   90.00
_cell.angle_beta   90.00
_cell.angle_gamma   90.00
#
_symmetry.space_group_name_H-M   'P 1'
#
loop_
_entity.id
_entity.type
_entity.pdbx_description
1 polymer ?
#
loop_
_entity_poly.entity_id
_entity_poly.type
_entity_poly.pdbx_seq_one_letter_code
_entity_poly.pdbx_strand_id
1 'polypeptide(L)'
;MYLVKTSPRALFAALIPLAIVEAVLMVFAIAGGQVVSDPEGVPAPDLILTLYGGRMAINAAFLFAGHIVLRQWTMSSRFAYALMGGVMAAASYGIAIRNHIQLAAPGDGTVVTFGLLPTIAGMIGGFLYSQFAGLSPVARAAGPSPAANPAETPPPLVFDGPVRVRTSVAGVAIAALMPAVLATLLPYTLLPLLMNGFADKSTAHIFAAVIPAQTFLVMLVISVIPATIFMLCLHHVARAMGRRSAWEYAAIGGAAAFACALLLAFMAPLLAVLTVPAAFCGAVMGALYRRFAGLEPVPLPEPVIATDPEALVGADHPSRHQHGVILSN
;
A
#
# COMPACT_ATOMS: atom_id res chain seq x y z
N MET A 1 9.47 19.58 17.79
CA MET A 1 9.62 18.98 16.44
C MET A 1 9.62 17.46 16.60
N TYR A 2 9.10 16.68 15.66
CA TYR A 2 8.97 15.22 15.80
C TYR A 2 9.66 14.49 14.64
N LEU A 3 10.23 13.33 14.91
CA LEU A 3 10.86 12.45 13.92
C LEU A 3 10.22 11.08 13.95
N VAL A 4 10.08 10.44 12.79
CA VAL A 4 9.68 9.03 12.72
C VAL A 4 10.73 8.17 13.41
N LYS A 5 10.31 7.27 14.29
CA LYS A 5 11.19 6.37 15.03
C LYS A 5 11.88 5.40 14.07
N THR A 6 13.09 5.00 14.40
CA THR A 6 13.71 3.87 13.73
C THR A 6 13.15 2.59 14.34
N SER A 7 12.35 1.86 13.56
CA SER A 7 11.70 0.61 14.02
C SER A 7 11.98 -0.54 13.03
N PRO A 8 12.69 -1.60 13.44
CA PRO A 8 12.94 -2.75 12.57
C PRO A 8 11.64 -3.51 12.26
N ARG A 9 10.71 -3.58 13.21
CA ARG A 9 9.38 -4.18 12.99
C ARG A 9 8.59 -3.43 11.90
N ALA A 10 8.63 -2.10 11.93
CA ALA A 10 8.00 -1.29 10.89
C ALA A 10 8.69 -1.45 9.52
N LEU A 11 10.02 -1.64 9.51
CA LEU A 11 10.78 -1.91 8.29
C LEU A 11 10.34 -3.22 7.64
N PHE A 12 10.23 -4.31 8.42
CA PHE A 12 9.73 -5.59 7.89
C PHE A 12 8.31 -5.47 7.35
N ALA A 13 7.41 -4.79 8.07
CA ALA A 13 6.05 -4.56 7.59
C ALA A 13 6.00 -3.74 6.29
N ALA A 14 6.90 -2.75 6.15
CA ALA A 14 7.03 -1.91 4.97
C ALA A 14 7.59 -2.66 3.74
N LEU A 15 8.31 -3.76 3.96
CA LEU A 15 8.84 -4.59 2.87
C LEU A 15 7.81 -5.54 2.28
N ILE A 16 6.72 -5.85 3.00
CA ILE A 16 5.70 -6.81 2.53
C ILE A 16 5.13 -6.46 1.14
N PRO A 17 4.74 -5.21 0.83
CA PRO A 17 4.24 -4.87 -0.51
C PRO A 17 5.28 -5.12 -1.61
N LEU A 18 6.54 -4.77 -1.36
CA LEU A 18 7.65 -5.00 -2.28
C LEU A 18 7.93 -6.50 -2.45
N ALA A 19 7.91 -7.25 -1.35
CA ALA A 19 8.11 -8.70 -1.34
C ALA A 19 7.05 -9.44 -2.19
N ILE A 20 5.79 -9.01 -2.10
CA ILE A 20 4.69 -9.55 -2.91
C ILE A 20 4.90 -9.22 -4.39
N VAL A 21 5.18 -7.95 -4.72
CA VAL A 21 5.39 -7.55 -6.11
C VAL A 21 6.58 -8.26 -6.74
N GLU A 22 7.71 -8.36 -6.05
CA GLU A 22 8.88 -9.08 -6.57
C GLU A 22 8.59 -10.57 -6.75
N ALA A 23 7.86 -11.22 -5.81
CA ALA A 23 7.47 -12.62 -5.97
C ALA A 23 6.58 -12.81 -7.21
N VAL A 24 5.62 -11.90 -7.42
CA VAL A 24 4.73 -11.91 -8.59
C VAL A 24 5.51 -11.71 -9.89
N LEU A 25 6.42 -10.74 -9.94
CA LEU A 25 7.25 -10.49 -11.12
C LEU A 25 8.14 -11.70 -11.45
N MET A 26 8.66 -12.36 -10.42
CA MET A 26 9.48 -13.56 -10.58
C MET A 26 8.66 -14.75 -11.10
N VAL A 27 7.44 -14.96 -10.57
CA VAL A 27 6.50 -15.96 -11.08
C VAL A 27 6.16 -15.66 -12.54
N PHE A 28 5.93 -14.41 -12.92
CA PHE A 28 5.69 -14.04 -14.32
C PHE A 28 6.88 -14.33 -15.22
N ALA A 29 8.10 -14.05 -14.77
CA ALA A 29 9.30 -14.35 -15.55
C ALA A 29 9.44 -15.86 -15.82
N ILE A 30 9.15 -16.70 -14.81
CA ILE A 30 9.18 -18.17 -14.91
C ILE A 30 8.04 -18.66 -15.81
N ALA A 31 6.80 -18.27 -15.52
CA ALA A 31 5.60 -18.74 -16.21
C ALA A 31 5.50 -18.25 -17.66
N GLY A 32 5.99 -17.02 -17.93
CA GLY A 32 5.99 -16.42 -19.27
C GLY A 32 7.10 -16.92 -20.19
N GLY A 33 7.92 -17.89 -19.73
CA GLY A 33 9.03 -18.45 -20.51
C GLY A 33 10.11 -17.42 -20.85
N GLN A 34 10.19 -16.28 -20.15
CA GLN A 34 11.17 -15.23 -20.40
C GLN A 34 12.60 -15.64 -20.01
N VAL A 35 12.75 -16.78 -19.34
CA VAL A 35 14.03 -17.39 -18.97
C VAL A 35 14.50 -18.40 -20.04
N VAL A 36 13.65 -18.74 -21.03
CA VAL A 36 13.87 -19.86 -21.96
C VAL A 36 14.70 -19.40 -23.16
N SER A 37 16.00 -19.21 -22.94
CA SER A 37 17.00 -19.31 -24.01
C SER A 37 17.70 -20.68 -24.02
N ASP A 38 17.39 -21.56 -23.06
CA ASP A 38 17.94 -22.92 -22.98
C ASP A 38 16.81 -23.98 -23.12
N PRO A 39 17.00 -25.09 -23.88
CA PRO A 39 15.98 -26.13 -24.07
C PRO A 39 15.65 -26.94 -22.80
N GLU A 40 16.48 -26.85 -21.76
CA GLU A 40 16.30 -27.50 -20.46
C GLU A 40 15.97 -26.50 -19.34
N GLY A 41 14.68 -26.34 -19.05
CA GLY A 41 14.23 -26.31 -17.65
C GLY A 41 14.23 -24.99 -16.88
N VAL A 42 13.26 -24.91 -15.98
CA VAL A 42 13.08 -23.89 -14.95
C VAL A 42 14.40 -23.58 -14.21
N PRO A 43 14.74 -22.32 -13.94
CA PRO A 43 15.97 -21.97 -13.21
C PRO A 43 16.03 -22.67 -11.85
N ALA A 44 17.25 -23.03 -11.43
CA ALA A 44 17.47 -23.73 -10.16
C ALA A 44 16.82 -22.96 -8.99
N PRO A 45 16.13 -23.64 -8.05
CA PRO A 45 15.48 -22.99 -6.91
C PRO A 45 16.41 -22.06 -6.12
N ASP A 46 17.69 -22.44 -5.98
CA ASP A 46 18.69 -21.65 -5.27
C ASP A 46 18.99 -20.32 -5.97
N LEU A 47 19.00 -20.28 -7.30
CA LEU A 47 19.16 -19.06 -8.07
C LEU A 47 17.94 -18.14 -7.89
N ILE A 48 16.73 -18.70 -7.92
CA ILE A 48 15.49 -17.96 -7.67
C ILE A 48 15.52 -17.35 -6.27
N LEU A 49 15.85 -18.14 -5.25
CA LEU A 49 15.93 -17.68 -3.87
C LEU A 49 17.00 -16.60 -3.68
N THR A 50 18.17 -16.77 -4.30
CA THR A 50 19.30 -15.83 -4.20
C THR A 50 18.95 -14.50 -4.84
N LEU A 51 18.35 -14.50 -6.03
CA LEU A 51 17.91 -13.28 -6.71
C LEU A 51 16.78 -12.59 -5.94
N TYR A 52 15.81 -13.33 -5.43
CA TYR A 52 14.72 -12.78 -4.61
C TYR A 52 15.26 -12.14 -3.32
N GLY A 53 16.12 -12.87 -2.60
CA GLY A 53 16.78 -12.39 -1.39
C GLY A 53 17.64 -11.16 -1.65
N GLY A 54 18.41 -11.16 -2.75
CA GLY A 54 19.20 -10.02 -3.20
C GLY A 54 18.34 -8.78 -3.48
N ARG A 55 17.23 -8.94 -4.21
CA ARG A 55 16.26 -7.85 -4.46
C ARG A 55 15.67 -7.30 -3.16
N MET A 56 15.30 -8.17 -2.23
CA MET A 56 14.79 -7.76 -0.92
C MET A 56 15.83 -7.02 -0.09
N ALA A 57 17.09 -7.47 -0.10
CA ALA A 57 18.18 -6.81 0.59
C ALA A 57 18.44 -5.39 0.04
N ILE A 58 18.44 -5.23 -1.29
CA ILE A 58 18.57 -3.92 -1.94
C ILE A 58 17.40 -3.01 -1.54
N ASN A 59 16.16 -3.49 -1.66
CA ASN A 59 14.98 -2.72 -1.28
C ASN A 59 15.01 -2.27 0.19
N ALA A 60 15.42 -3.16 1.10
CA ALA A 60 15.58 -2.84 2.52
C ALA A 60 16.66 -1.77 2.76
N ALA A 61 17.82 -1.90 2.09
CA ALA A 61 18.91 -0.93 2.19
C ALA A 61 18.49 0.45 1.69
N PHE A 62 17.81 0.53 0.55
CA PHE A 62 17.32 1.80 0.00
C PHE A 62 16.23 2.43 0.86
N LEU A 63 15.25 1.67 1.36
CA LEU A 63 14.25 2.19 2.30
C LEU A 63 14.88 2.70 3.60
N PHE A 64 15.87 1.99 4.13
CA PHE A 64 16.58 2.40 5.33
C PHE A 64 17.40 3.67 5.09
N ALA A 65 18.11 3.77 3.96
CA ALA A 65 18.85 4.96 3.57
C ALA A 65 17.91 6.16 3.39
N GLY A 66 16.79 5.99 2.70
CA GLY A 66 15.78 7.02 2.54
C GLY A 66 15.17 7.47 3.86
N HIS A 67 14.96 6.54 4.80
CA HIS A 67 14.55 6.88 6.17
C HIS A 67 15.57 7.78 6.89
N ILE A 68 16.88 7.48 6.78
CA ILE A 68 17.94 8.30 7.38
C ILE A 68 17.92 9.71 6.80
N VAL A 69 17.83 9.85 5.46
CA VAL A 69 17.78 11.15 4.78
C VAL A 69 16.57 11.97 5.23
N LEU A 70 15.37 11.37 5.26
CA LEU A 70 14.17 12.07 5.73
C LEU A 70 14.27 12.48 7.21
N ARG A 71 14.92 11.68 8.07
CA ARG A 71 15.18 12.08 9.45
C ARG A 71 16.14 13.26 9.54
N GLN A 72 17.20 13.30 8.73
CA GLN A 72 18.15 14.41 8.69
C GLN A 72 17.46 15.72 8.27
N TRP A 73 16.53 15.64 7.31
CA TRP A 73 15.72 16.79 6.88
C TRP A 73 14.50 17.03 7.77
N THR A 74 14.37 16.31 8.88
CA THR A 74 13.29 16.47 9.86
C THR A 74 11.87 16.34 9.27
N MET A 75 11.74 15.60 8.18
CA MET A 75 10.46 15.37 7.51
C MET A 75 9.75 14.19 8.15
N SER A 76 8.59 14.45 8.76
CA SER A 76 7.79 13.42 9.44
C SER A 76 6.46 13.11 8.74
N SER A 77 6.25 13.65 7.53
CA SER A 77 5.00 13.48 6.80
C SER A 77 4.94 12.10 6.13
N ARG A 78 3.76 11.47 6.21
CA ARG A 78 3.52 10.16 5.60
C ARG A 78 3.65 10.18 4.08
N PHE A 79 3.29 11.32 3.48
CA PHE A 79 3.45 11.54 2.05
C PHE A 79 4.92 11.61 1.64
N ALA A 80 5.78 12.28 2.42
CA ALA A 80 7.22 12.28 2.16
C ALA A 80 7.79 10.86 2.23
N TYR A 81 7.35 10.07 3.21
CA TYR A 81 7.74 8.66 3.31
C TYR A 81 7.22 7.80 2.16
N ALA A 82 5.98 8.03 1.69
CA ALA A 82 5.45 7.37 0.51
C ALA A 82 6.27 7.72 -0.73
N LEU A 83 6.53 9.00 -1.00
CA LEU A 83 7.35 9.42 -2.13
C LEU A 83 8.77 8.84 -2.05
N MET A 84 9.39 8.89 -0.88
CA MET A 84 10.69 8.27 -0.65
C MET A 84 10.67 6.78 -0.98
N GLY A 85 9.69 6.02 -0.47
CA GLY A 85 9.57 4.60 -0.77
C GLY A 85 9.41 4.33 -2.27
N GLY A 86 8.64 5.15 -2.99
CA GLY A 86 8.50 5.04 -4.44
C GLY A 86 9.80 5.30 -5.19
N VAL A 87 10.47 6.42 -4.90
CA VAL A 87 11.76 6.78 -5.54
C VAL A 87 12.83 5.72 -5.25
N MET A 88 12.89 5.23 -4.02
CA MET A 88 13.83 4.18 -3.60
C MET A 88 13.57 2.85 -4.33
N ALA A 89 12.30 2.45 -4.49
CA ALA A 89 11.97 1.24 -5.23
C ALA A 89 12.23 1.37 -6.74
N ALA A 90 11.96 2.54 -7.33
CA ALA A 90 12.30 2.83 -8.72
C ALA A 90 13.82 2.77 -8.97
N ALA A 91 14.60 3.40 -8.10
CA ALA A 91 16.07 3.37 -8.17
C ALA A 91 16.61 1.94 -7.99
N SER A 92 16.10 1.21 -7.00
CA SER A 92 16.42 -0.20 -6.77
C SER A 92 16.12 -1.05 -8.00
N TYR A 93 14.97 -0.85 -8.64
CA TYR A 93 14.60 -1.57 -9.87
C TYR A 93 15.56 -1.26 -11.03
N GLY A 94 15.87 0.02 -11.27
CA GLY A 94 16.83 0.42 -12.30
C GLY A 94 18.24 -0.16 -12.09
N ILE A 95 18.70 -0.20 -10.84
CA ILE A 95 19.97 -0.83 -10.46
C ILE A 95 19.94 -2.34 -10.70
N ALA A 96 18.84 -3.00 -10.36
CA ALA A 96 18.72 -4.44 -10.58
C ALA A 96 18.70 -4.82 -12.06
N ILE A 97 18.04 -4.04 -12.93
CA ILE A 97 18.13 -4.24 -14.39
C ILE A 97 19.58 -4.09 -14.85
N ARG A 98 20.24 -2.99 -14.47
CA ARG A 98 21.60 -2.67 -14.92
C ARG A 98 22.63 -3.72 -14.51
N ASN A 99 22.44 -4.36 -13.35
CA ASN A 99 23.37 -5.34 -12.80
C ASN A 99 22.89 -6.79 -12.99
N HIS A 100 21.88 -7.03 -13.83
CA HIS A 100 21.33 -8.36 -14.09
C HIS A 100 20.89 -9.12 -12.83
N ILE A 101 20.38 -8.40 -11.83
CA ILE A 101 19.85 -8.95 -10.56
C ILE A 101 18.34 -9.21 -10.73
N GLN A 102 17.93 -9.73 -11.88
CA GLN A 102 16.55 -10.13 -12.18
C GLN A 102 16.59 -11.44 -12.96
N LEU A 103 15.55 -12.26 -12.78
CA LEU A 103 15.47 -13.58 -13.39
C LEU A 103 15.36 -13.52 -14.93
N ALA A 104 14.78 -12.45 -15.45
CA ALA A 104 14.70 -12.16 -16.88
C ALA A 104 14.88 -10.66 -17.09
N ALA A 105 15.49 -10.28 -18.23
CA ALA A 105 15.47 -8.89 -18.66
C ALA A 105 14.03 -8.51 -19.05
N PRO A 106 13.56 -7.31 -18.70
CA PRO A 106 12.28 -6.82 -19.21
C PRO A 106 12.34 -6.77 -20.74
N GLY A 107 11.32 -7.31 -21.41
CA GLY A 107 11.22 -7.25 -22.87
C GLY A 107 11.16 -5.80 -23.37
N ASP A 108 11.53 -5.60 -24.64
CA ASP A 108 11.56 -4.27 -25.25
C ASP A 108 10.22 -3.54 -25.08
N GLY A 109 10.28 -2.28 -24.65
CA GLY A 109 9.09 -1.46 -24.39
C GLY A 109 8.35 -1.73 -23.07
N THR A 110 8.76 -2.72 -22.26
CA THR A 110 8.09 -3.07 -20.99
C THR A 110 8.79 -2.53 -19.73
N VAL A 111 9.97 -1.94 -19.88
CA VAL A 111 10.82 -1.43 -18.77
C VAL A 111 10.07 -0.46 -17.86
N VAL A 112 9.35 0.50 -18.44
CA VAL A 112 8.60 1.52 -17.67
C VAL A 112 7.41 0.86 -16.95
N THR A 113 6.73 -0.06 -17.62
CA THR A 113 5.56 -0.76 -17.09
C THR A 113 5.92 -1.67 -15.92
N PHE A 114 6.99 -2.45 -16.06
CA PHE A 114 7.51 -3.29 -14.98
C PHE A 114 8.13 -2.47 -13.85
N GLY A 115 8.67 -1.27 -14.12
CA GLY A 115 9.17 -0.37 -13.08
C GLY A 115 8.08 0.32 -12.26
N LEU A 116 6.88 0.49 -12.81
CA LEU A 116 5.76 1.15 -12.11
C LEU A 116 5.27 0.33 -10.91
N LEU A 117 5.20 -1.00 -11.05
CA LEU A 117 4.74 -1.92 -10.01
C LEU A 117 5.60 -1.85 -8.73
N PRO A 118 6.93 -2.04 -8.78
CA PRO A 118 7.82 -1.82 -7.65
C PRO A 118 7.74 -0.40 -7.10
N THR A 119 7.59 0.61 -7.96
CA THR A 119 7.46 2.01 -7.53
C THR A 119 6.21 2.20 -6.66
N ILE A 120 5.05 1.73 -7.10
CA ILE A 120 3.80 1.80 -6.32
C ILE A 120 3.93 0.98 -5.03
N ALA A 121 4.49 -0.23 -5.09
CA ALA A 121 4.74 -1.05 -3.91
C ALA A 121 5.68 -0.35 -2.92
N GLY A 122 6.70 0.34 -3.42
CA GLY A 122 7.61 1.17 -2.63
C GLY A 122 6.87 2.33 -1.98
N MET A 123 5.96 3.01 -2.69
CA MET A 123 5.15 4.09 -2.11
C MET A 123 4.28 3.58 -0.96
N ILE A 124 3.65 2.43 -1.15
CA ILE A 124 2.87 1.76 -0.10
C ILE A 124 3.79 1.40 1.07
N GLY A 125 4.93 0.78 0.80
CA GLY A 125 5.92 0.39 1.82
C GLY A 125 6.40 1.56 2.65
N GLY A 126 6.82 2.66 2.02
CA GLY A 126 7.23 3.88 2.70
C GLY A 126 6.10 4.48 3.55
N PHE A 127 4.88 4.52 3.04
CA PHE A 127 3.71 4.93 3.80
C PHE A 127 3.51 4.06 5.06
N LEU A 128 3.53 2.72 4.91
CA LEU A 128 3.40 1.76 5.99
C LEU A 128 4.50 1.92 7.03
N TYR A 129 5.74 2.16 6.60
CA TYR A 129 6.86 2.40 7.51
C TYR A 129 6.55 3.57 8.43
N SER A 130 6.19 4.72 7.87
CA SER A 130 5.86 5.93 8.65
C SER A 130 4.66 5.72 9.57
N GLN A 131 3.72 4.86 9.19
CA GLN A 131 2.55 4.53 9.99
C GLN A 131 2.90 3.66 11.19
N PHE A 132 3.69 2.60 11.01
CA PHE A 132 3.98 1.62 12.05
C PHE A 132 5.16 2.01 12.93
N ALA A 133 6.08 2.84 12.43
CA ALA A 133 7.22 3.30 13.21
C ALA A 133 6.81 4.30 14.32
N GLY A 134 5.83 5.16 14.05
CA GLY A 134 5.40 6.21 14.98
C GLY A 134 6.42 7.34 15.17
N LEU A 135 6.14 8.31 16.05
CA LEU A 135 7.01 9.48 16.30
C LEU A 135 7.79 9.41 17.60
N SER A 136 8.95 10.06 17.56
CA SER A 136 9.76 10.46 18.71
C SER A 136 9.86 11.99 18.73
N PRO A 137 9.72 12.65 19.89
CA PRO A 137 10.03 14.06 20.00
C PRO A 137 11.53 14.28 19.72
N VAL A 138 11.84 15.31 18.93
CA VAL A 138 13.21 15.83 18.83
C VAL A 138 13.46 16.55 20.14
N ALA A 139 14.35 15.99 20.96
CA ALA A 139 14.93 16.74 22.06
C ALA A 139 15.60 17.97 21.44
N ARG A 140 14.98 19.15 21.61
CA ARG A 140 15.67 20.40 21.34
C ARG A 140 16.89 20.35 22.24
N ALA A 141 18.09 20.44 21.67
CA ALA A 141 19.28 20.67 22.48
C ALA A 141 19.05 21.99 23.21
N ALA A 142 18.47 21.90 24.41
CA ALA A 142 18.48 23.00 25.34
C ALA A 142 19.96 23.24 25.65
N GLY A 143 20.39 24.49 25.54
CA GLY A 143 21.66 24.92 26.11
C GLY A 143 21.78 24.46 27.57
N PRO A 144 22.99 24.48 28.14
CA PRO A 144 23.32 23.80 29.40
C PRO A 144 22.23 24.03 30.45
N SER A 145 21.48 22.97 30.74
CA SER A 145 20.40 23.04 31.72
C SER A 145 21.03 23.02 33.11
N PRO A 146 20.75 24.00 33.98
CA PRO A 146 21.16 23.91 35.36
C PRO A 146 20.46 22.72 36.01
N ALA A 147 21.19 21.99 36.85
CA ALA A 147 20.69 20.80 37.55
C ALA A 147 19.37 21.10 38.26
N ALA A 148 18.27 20.64 37.67
CA ALA A 148 16.96 20.59 38.30
C ALA A 148 16.31 19.25 37.90
N ASN A 149 15.71 18.62 38.90
CA ASN A 149 15.10 17.29 38.95
C ASN A 149 14.52 16.76 37.63
N PRO A 150 14.52 15.42 37.42
CA PRO A 150 13.94 14.82 36.23
C PRO A 150 12.46 15.21 36.16
N ALA A 151 12.14 16.21 35.34
CA ALA A 151 10.77 16.54 35.01
C ALA A 151 10.20 15.29 34.35
N GLU A 152 9.26 14.64 35.04
CA GLU A 152 8.39 13.63 34.47
C GLU A 152 7.92 14.16 33.11
N THR A 153 8.33 13.50 32.03
CA THR A 153 7.73 13.72 30.73
C THR A 153 6.22 13.59 30.92
N PRO A 154 5.42 14.65 30.69
CA PRO A 154 3.98 14.55 30.88
C PRO A 154 3.47 13.37 30.06
N PRO A 155 2.56 12.56 30.63
CA PRO A 155 2.02 11.41 29.93
C PRO A 155 1.48 11.86 28.56
N PRO A 156 1.61 11.02 27.52
CA PRO A 156 1.11 11.38 26.20
C PRO A 156 -0.37 11.73 26.30
N LEU A 157 -0.74 12.97 25.94
CA LEU A 157 -2.13 13.45 25.96
C LEU A 157 -3.06 12.43 25.30
N VAL A 158 -3.98 11.88 26.08
CA VAL A 158 -4.93 10.84 25.66
C VAL A 158 -6.23 11.53 25.27
N PHE A 159 -6.65 11.37 24.02
CA PHE A 159 -7.97 11.86 23.59
C PHE A 159 -9.05 10.86 24.01
N ASP A 160 -9.85 11.23 25.00
CA ASP A 160 -11.02 10.48 25.44
C ASP A 160 -12.31 11.18 24.96
N GLY A 161 -12.72 10.86 23.73
CA GLY A 161 -13.88 11.51 23.10
C GLY A 161 -14.37 10.81 21.84
N PRO A 162 -15.49 11.28 21.24
CA PRO A 162 -16.04 10.67 20.05
C PRO A 162 -15.06 10.79 18.88
N VAL A 163 -14.86 9.67 18.17
CA VAL A 163 -13.97 9.57 17.00
C VAL A 163 -14.73 9.16 15.76
N ARG A 164 -14.27 9.63 14.61
CA ARG A 164 -14.76 9.24 13.29
C ARG A 164 -13.61 8.83 12.39
N VAL A 165 -13.91 8.14 11.30
CA VAL A 165 -12.91 7.82 10.28
C VAL A 165 -12.56 9.10 9.52
N ARG A 166 -11.26 9.39 9.45
CA ARG A 166 -10.77 10.57 8.72
C ARG A 166 -10.78 10.31 7.22
N THR A 167 -10.84 11.39 6.46
CA THR A 167 -10.64 11.31 5.01
C THR A 167 -9.15 11.21 4.72
N SER A 168 -8.70 10.08 4.14
CA SER A 168 -7.29 9.89 3.81
C SER A 168 -7.09 9.62 2.32
N VAL A 169 -6.46 10.57 1.61
CA VAL A 169 -6.12 10.41 0.18
C VAL A 169 -5.23 9.19 -0.03
N ALA A 170 -4.22 8.98 0.82
CA ALA A 170 -3.37 7.79 0.77
C ALA A 170 -4.16 6.50 1.04
N GLY A 171 -5.10 6.52 2.00
CA GLY A 171 -5.99 5.38 2.26
C GLY A 171 -6.87 5.06 1.05
N VAL A 172 -7.42 6.08 0.38
CA VAL A 172 -8.19 5.91 -0.86
C VAL A 172 -7.31 5.30 -1.96
N ALA A 173 -6.12 5.85 -2.19
CA ALA A 173 -5.21 5.37 -3.23
C ALA A 173 -4.82 3.89 -3.00
N ILE A 174 -4.46 3.52 -1.77
CA ILE A 174 -4.12 2.13 -1.42
C ILE A 174 -5.33 1.21 -1.63
N ALA A 175 -6.50 1.62 -1.12
CA ALA A 175 -7.73 0.84 -1.24
C ALA A 175 -8.19 0.70 -2.70
N ALA A 176 -7.96 1.70 -3.55
CA ALA A 176 -8.31 1.67 -4.97
C ALA A 176 -7.33 0.82 -5.80
N LEU A 177 -6.03 0.83 -5.46
CA LEU A 177 -4.99 0.10 -6.20
C LEU A 177 -4.97 -1.39 -5.90
N MET A 178 -5.16 -1.80 -4.63
CA MET A 178 -5.02 -3.21 -4.24
C MET A 178 -5.97 -4.18 -4.97
N PRO A 179 -7.27 -3.89 -5.15
CA PRO A 179 -8.16 -4.75 -5.91
C PRO A 179 -7.85 -4.75 -7.40
N ALA A 180 -7.40 -3.63 -7.96
CA ALA A 180 -6.93 -3.60 -9.35
C ALA A 180 -5.74 -4.54 -9.54
N VAL A 181 -4.80 -4.54 -8.59
CA VAL A 181 -3.68 -5.49 -8.54
C VAL A 181 -4.19 -6.92 -8.38
N LEU A 182 -5.08 -7.22 -7.44
CA LEU A 182 -5.60 -8.58 -7.25
C LEU A 182 -6.39 -9.08 -8.48
N ALA A 183 -7.26 -8.25 -9.04
CA ALA A 183 -8.13 -8.60 -10.17
C ALA A 183 -7.37 -8.73 -11.49
N THR A 184 -6.17 -8.17 -11.61
CA THR A 184 -5.31 -8.35 -12.77
C THR A 184 -4.33 -9.50 -12.56
N LEU A 185 -3.70 -9.61 -11.39
CA LEU A 185 -2.73 -10.67 -11.09
C LEU A 185 -3.37 -12.06 -11.03
N LEU A 186 -4.56 -12.19 -10.44
CA LEU A 186 -5.20 -13.49 -10.24
C LEU A 186 -5.57 -14.16 -11.58
N PRO A 187 -6.22 -13.48 -12.55
CA PRO A 187 -6.46 -14.06 -13.87
C PRO A 187 -5.17 -14.34 -14.63
N TYR A 188 -4.15 -13.46 -14.56
CA TYR A 188 -2.89 -13.69 -15.29
C TYR A 188 -2.03 -14.80 -14.72
N THR A 189 -2.16 -15.13 -13.43
CA THR A 189 -1.49 -16.30 -12.83
C THR A 189 -2.27 -17.58 -13.04
N LEU A 190 -3.61 -17.52 -13.09
CA LEU A 190 -4.46 -18.70 -13.29
C LEU A 190 -4.66 -19.07 -14.76
N LEU A 191 -4.70 -18.10 -15.68
CA LEU A 191 -4.98 -18.34 -17.09
C LEU A 191 -3.92 -19.22 -17.77
N PRO A 192 -2.60 -19.03 -17.58
CA PRO A 192 -1.60 -19.96 -18.09
C PRO A 192 -1.74 -21.37 -17.48
N LEU A 193 -2.11 -21.46 -16.20
CA LEU A 193 -2.36 -22.73 -15.51
C LEU A 193 -3.54 -23.49 -16.13
N LEU A 194 -4.59 -22.76 -16.53
CA LEU A 194 -5.80 -23.29 -17.18
C LEU A 194 -5.61 -23.56 -18.68
N MET A 195 -4.75 -22.78 -19.35
CA MET A 195 -4.49 -22.86 -20.79
C MET A 195 -3.33 -23.78 -21.18
N ASN A 196 -2.73 -24.49 -20.22
CA ASN A 196 -1.64 -25.46 -20.41
C ASN A 196 -1.98 -26.62 -21.39
N GLY A 197 -3.20 -26.67 -21.93
CA GLY A 197 -3.64 -27.64 -22.95
C GLY A 197 -3.88 -27.09 -24.37
N PHE A 198 -3.72 -25.78 -24.65
CA PHE A 198 -4.26 -25.20 -25.90
C PHE A 198 -3.36 -24.29 -26.75
N ALA A 199 -2.08 -24.07 -26.43
CA ALA A 199 -1.25 -23.14 -27.22
C ALA A 199 0.02 -23.80 -27.78
N ASP A 200 0.15 -23.76 -29.12
CA ASP A 200 1.40 -24.00 -29.82
C ASP A 200 2.51 -23.08 -29.25
N LYS A 201 3.69 -23.66 -29.03
CA LYS A 201 4.79 -23.05 -28.26
C LYS A 201 5.27 -21.70 -28.83
N SER A 202 5.10 -21.41 -30.12
CA SER A 202 5.69 -20.22 -30.76
C SER A 202 4.88 -18.93 -30.56
N THR A 203 3.55 -18.99 -30.54
CA THR A 203 2.67 -17.83 -30.27
C THR A 203 2.49 -17.57 -28.78
N ALA A 204 2.59 -18.61 -27.94
CA ALA A 204 2.48 -18.50 -26.49
C ALA A 204 3.51 -17.52 -25.89
N HIS A 205 4.76 -17.49 -26.39
CA HIS A 205 5.82 -16.63 -25.84
C HIS A 205 5.61 -15.13 -26.11
N ILE A 206 5.06 -14.75 -27.26
CA ILE A 206 4.81 -13.33 -27.60
C ILE A 206 3.59 -12.80 -26.84
N PHE A 207 2.53 -13.61 -26.72
CA PHE A 207 1.34 -13.28 -25.94
C PHE A 207 1.61 -13.29 -24.42
N ALA A 208 2.56 -14.11 -23.93
CA ALA A 208 2.93 -14.16 -22.52
C ALA A 208 3.87 -13.02 -22.06
N ALA A 209 4.59 -12.35 -22.97
CA ALA A 209 5.60 -11.35 -22.61
C ALA A 209 5.08 -9.91 -22.58
N VAL A 210 4.33 -9.49 -23.60
CA VAL A 210 4.00 -8.07 -23.85
C VAL A 210 2.59 -7.71 -23.40
N ILE A 211 1.64 -8.62 -23.62
CA ILE A 211 0.22 -8.37 -23.34
C ILE A 211 -0.02 -8.19 -21.83
N PRO A 212 0.49 -9.04 -20.91
CA PRO A 212 0.13 -8.96 -19.50
C PRO A 212 0.50 -7.64 -18.85
N ALA A 213 1.64 -7.05 -19.22
CA ALA A 213 2.08 -5.77 -18.69
C ALA A 213 1.21 -4.60 -19.22
N GLN A 214 0.92 -4.60 -20.52
CA GLN A 214 0.09 -3.57 -21.14
C GLN A 214 -1.37 -3.66 -20.67
N THR A 215 -1.96 -4.85 -20.63
CA THR A 215 -3.31 -5.04 -20.10
C THR A 215 -3.39 -4.78 -18.60
N PHE A 216 -2.36 -5.13 -17.82
CA PHE A 216 -2.27 -4.73 -16.41
C PHE A 216 -2.31 -3.21 -16.28
N LEU A 217 -1.50 -2.48 -17.05
CA LEU A 217 -1.46 -1.01 -16.99
C LEU A 217 -2.78 -0.39 -17.44
N VAL A 218 -3.36 -0.89 -18.53
CA VAL A 218 -4.67 -0.45 -19.04
C VAL A 218 -5.76 -0.71 -18.01
N MET A 219 -5.82 -1.92 -17.43
CA MET A 219 -6.80 -2.27 -16.40
C MET A 219 -6.59 -1.45 -15.13
N LEU A 220 -5.34 -1.19 -14.73
CA LEU A 220 -5.04 -0.35 -13.57
C LEU A 220 -5.50 1.09 -13.82
N VAL A 221 -5.20 1.69 -14.97
CA VAL A 221 -5.62 3.05 -15.31
C VAL A 221 -7.15 3.16 -15.40
N ILE A 222 -7.80 2.20 -16.08
CA ILE A 222 -9.26 2.19 -16.25
C ILE A 222 -9.97 1.95 -14.92
N SER A 223 -9.43 1.13 -14.02
CA SER A 223 -10.10 0.77 -12.76
C SER A 223 -9.81 1.73 -11.60
N VAL A 224 -8.64 2.38 -11.56
CA VAL A 224 -8.25 3.24 -10.43
C VAL A 224 -9.17 4.44 -10.26
N ILE A 225 -9.57 5.11 -11.35
CA ILE A 225 -10.44 6.28 -11.27
C ILE A 225 -11.84 5.87 -10.73
N PRO A 226 -12.55 4.90 -11.32
CA PRO A 226 -13.81 4.40 -10.77
C PRO A 226 -13.68 3.87 -9.34
N ALA A 227 -12.62 3.14 -9.02
CA ALA A 227 -12.38 2.59 -7.68
C ALA A 227 -12.16 3.71 -6.64
N THR A 228 -11.48 4.79 -7.02
CA THR A 228 -11.29 5.98 -6.18
C THR A 228 -12.62 6.66 -5.90
N ILE A 229 -13.45 6.87 -6.93
CA ILE A 229 -14.80 7.46 -6.79
C ILE A 229 -15.67 6.58 -5.89
N PHE A 230 -15.69 5.27 -6.15
CA PHE A 230 -16.41 4.30 -5.34
C PHE A 230 -15.96 4.36 -3.86
N MET A 231 -14.66 4.44 -3.59
CA MET A 231 -14.14 4.55 -2.23
C MET A 231 -14.54 5.85 -1.53
N LEU A 232 -14.56 6.97 -2.25
CA LEU A 232 -15.02 8.24 -1.69
C LEU A 232 -16.50 8.13 -1.29
N CYS A 233 -17.35 7.58 -2.16
CA CYS A 233 -18.75 7.33 -1.86
C CYS A 233 -18.91 6.40 -0.65
N LEU A 234 -18.22 5.26 -0.63
CA LEU A 234 -18.23 4.29 0.47
C LEU A 234 -17.84 4.96 1.79
N HIS A 235 -16.76 5.75 1.80
CA HIS A 235 -16.31 6.47 2.98
C HIS A 235 -17.36 7.45 3.50
N HIS A 236 -17.97 8.24 2.63
CA HIS A 236 -19.01 9.20 3.02
C HIS A 236 -20.27 8.50 3.55
N VAL A 237 -20.69 7.40 2.93
CA VAL A 237 -21.83 6.59 3.41
C VAL A 237 -21.53 5.97 4.77
N ALA A 238 -20.39 5.29 4.91
CA ALA A 238 -19.99 4.65 6.17
C ALA A 238 -19.85 5.68 7.30
N ARG A 239 -19.32 6.87 6.99
CA ARG A 239 -19.18 7.98 7.94
C ARG A 239 -20.52 8.60 8.32
N ALA A 240 -21.46 8.75 7.39
CA ALA A 240 -22.81 9.21 7.67
C ALA A 240 -23.58 8.23 8.57
N MET A 241 -23.30 6.93 8.43
CA MET A 241 -23.86 5.87 9.28
C MET A 241 -23.15 5.71 10.64
N GLY A 242 -22.14 6.54 10.96
CA GLY A 242 -21.39 6.45 12.21
C GLY A 242 -20.52 5.19 12.34
N ARG A 243 -20.22 4.50 11.23
CA ARG A 243 -19.48 3.24 11.23
C ARG A 243 -18.00 3.50 11.40
N ARG A 244 -17.35 2.68 12.22
CA ARG A 244 -15.97 2.90 12.66
C ARG A 244 -15.10 1.66 12.69
N SER A 245 -15.66 0.48 12.50
CA SER A 245 -14.89 -0.78 12.50
C SER A 245 -14.50 -1.19 11.08
N ALA A 246 -13.43 -1.98 10.96
CA ALA A 246 -12.97 -2.48 9.66
C ALA A 246 -13.97 -3.43 9.00
N TRP A 247 -14.67 -4.25 9.80
CA TRP A 247 -15.66 -5.19 9.29
C TRP A 247 -16.92 -4.46 8.76
N GLU A 248 -17.34 -3.37 9.39
CA GLU A 248 -18.46 -2.55 8.89
C GLU A 248 -18.12 -1.93 7.53
N TYR A 249 -16.91 -1.39 7.38
CA TYR A 249 -16.44 -0.86 6.11
C TYR A 249 -16.34 -1.95 5.03
N ALA A 250 -15.89 -3.16 5.41
CA ALA A 250 -15.86 -4.30 4.51
C ALA A 250 -17.26 -4.72 4.06
N ALA A 251 -18.22 -4.80 4.98
CA ALA A 251 -19.60 -5.16 4.68
C ALA A 251 -20.27 -4.14 3.74
N ILE A 252 -20.11 -2.83 4.04
CA ILE A 252 -20.65 -1.75 3.20
C ILE A 252 -20.02 -1.79 1.82
N GLY A 253 -18.70 -1.96 1.74
CA GLY A 253 -18.00 -2.05 0.47
C GLY A 253 -18.41 -3.24 -0.37
N GLY A 254 -18.52 -4.42 0.25
CA GLY A 254 -18.95 -5.63 -0.45
C GLY A 254 -20.39 -5.51 -0.94
N ALA A 255 -21.31 -5.02 -0.11
CA ALA A 255 -22.71 -4.81 -0.48
C ALA A 255 -22.86 -3.78 -1.61
N ALA A 256 -22.15 -2.65 -1.53
CA ALA A 256 -22.19 -1.62 -2.56
C ALA A 256 -21.61 -2.11 -3.89
N ALA A 257 -20.47 -2.82 -3.87
CA ALA A 257 -19.88 -3.35 -5.09
C ALA A 257 -20.73 -4.46 -5.72
N PHE A 258 -21.34 -5.33 -4.89
CA PHE A 258 -22.32 -6.32 -5.33
C PHE A 258 -23.51 -5.65 -6.03
N ALA A 259 -24.10 -4.63 -5.39
CA ALA A 259 -25.22 -3.90 -5.95
C ALA A 259 -24.86 -3.21 -7.29
N CYS A 260 -23.68 -2.58 -7.37
CA CYS A 260 -23.20 -1.99 -8.62
C CYS A 260 -23.02 -3.05 -9.72
N ALA A 261 -22.39 -4.19 -9.42
CA ALA A 261 -22.22 -5.26 -10.39
C ALA A 261 -23.56 -5.87 -10.84
N LEU A 262 -24.52 -6.01 -9.92
CA LEU A 262 -25.87 -6.47 -10.23
C LEU A 262 -26.61 -5.50 -11.14
N LEU A 263 -26.52 -4.19 -10.88
CA LEU A 263 -27.10 -3.15 -11.74
C LEU A 263 -26.50 -3.18 -13.15
N LEU A 264 -25.19 -3.36 -13.26
CA LEU A 264 -24.50 -3.51 -14.55
C LEU A 264 -24.92 -4.81 -15.26
N ALA A 265 -25.16 -5.89 -14.52
CA ALA A 265 -25.61 -7.16 -15.08
C ALA A 265 -26.99 -7.07 -15.77
N PHE A 266 -27.86 -6.14 -15.35
CA PHE A 266 -29.11 -5.89 -16.07
C PHE A 266 -28.88 -5.31 -17.48
N MET A 267 -27.81 -4.53 -17.67
CA MET A 267 -27.45 -3.96 -18.97
C MET A 267 -26.64 -4.93 -19.83
N ALA A 268 -25.81 -5.77 -19.19
CA ALA A 268 -25.00 -6.78 -19.84
C ALA A 268 -25.00 -8.08 -19.00
N PRO A 269 -25.88 -9.04 -19.32
CA PRO A 269 -26.08 -10.26 -18.50
C PRO A 269 -24.80 -11.07 -18.25
N LEU A 270 -23.82 -11.01 -19.16
CA LEU A 270 -22.52 -11.67 -19.00
C LEU A 270 -21.75 -11.17 -17.76
N LEU A 271 -22.00 -9.93 -17.30
CA LEU A 271 -21.37 -9.37 -16.10
C LEU A 271 -21.90 -9.97 -14.79
N ALA A 272 -22.99 -10.74 -14.82
CA ALA A 272 -23.53 -11.41 -13.63
C ALA A 272 -22.50 -12.31 -12.94
N VAL A 273 -21.61 -12.93 -13.72
CA VAL A 273 -20.51 -13.78 -13.21
C VAL A 273 -19.51 -12.99 -12.37
N LEU A 274 -19.42 -11.68 -12.56
CA LEU A 274 -18.51 -10.80 -11.83
C LEU A 274 -19.08 -10.28 -10.51
N THR A 275 -20.35 -10.58 -10.17
CA THR A 275 -21.00 -10.07 -8.95
C THR A 275 -20.31 -10.52 -7.67
N VAL A 276 -19.94 -11.80 -7.56
CA VAL A 276 -19.22 -12.35 -6.40
C VAL A 276 -17.78 -11.80 -6.33
N PRO A 277 -16.97 -11.81 -7.41
CA PRO A 277 -15.68 -11.13 -7.43
C PRO A 277 -15.76 -9.64 -7.06
N ALA A 278 -16.77 -8.93 -7.54
CA ALA A 278 -16.97 -7.51 -7.24
C ALA A 278 -17.27 -7.29 -5.76
N ALA A 279 -18.15 -8.11 -5.16
CA ALA A 279 -18.44 -8.07 -3.73
C ALA A 279 -17.18 -8.30 -2.89
N PHE A 280 -16.36 -9.29 -3.26
CA PHE A 280 -15.09 -9.55 -2.60
C PHE A 280 -14.13 -8.36 -2.72
N CYS A 281 -13.97 -7.80 -3.93
CA CYS A 281 -13.12 -6.63 -4.15
C CYS A 281 -13.60 -5.44 -3.32
N GLY A 282 -14.90 -5.13 -3.34
CA GLY A 282 -15.47 -4.04 -2.53
C GLY A 282 -15.26 -4.23 -1.03
N ALA A 283 -15.35 -5.46 -0.53
CA ALA A 283 -15.09 -5.77 0.87
C ALA A 283 -13.61 -5.54 1.25
N VAL A 284 -12.68 -5.99 0.40
CA VAL A 284 -11.25 -5.74 0.56
C VAL A 284 -10.95 -4.24 0.54
N MET A 285 -11.53 -3.50 -0.42
CA MET A 285 -11.41 -2.04 -0.52
C MET A 285 -11.83 -1.33 0.76
N GLY A 286 -13.03 -1.63 1.27
CA GLY A 286 -13.55 -1.05 2.50
C GLY A 286 -12.66 -1.36 3.71
N ALA A 287 -12.28 -2.63 3.88
CA ALA A 287 -11.43 -3.06 4.98
C ALA A 287 -10.06 -2.37 4.97
N LEU A 288 -9.41 -2.33 3.81
CA LEU A 288 -8.10 -1.69 3.63
C LEU A 288 -8.19 -0.19 3.86
N TYR A 289 -9.19 0.47 3.28
CA TYR A 289 -9.41 1.89 3.50
C TYR A 289 -9.53 2.20 4.98
N ARG A 290 -10.39 1.47 5.72
CA ARG A 290 -10.56 1.72 7.14
C ARG A 290 -9.25 1.54 7.92
N ARG A 291 -8.47 0.51 7.58
CA ARG A 291 -7.19 0.22 8.23
C ARG A 291 -6.13 1.31 7.98
N PHE A 292 -6.13 1.95 6.82
CA PHE A 292 -5.15 2.98 6.47
C PHE A 292 -5.63 4.41 6.69
N ALA A 293 -6.93 4.64 6.63
CA ALA A 293 -7.53 5.94 6.88
C ALA A 293 -7.38 6.34 8.34
N GLY A 294 -7.43 5.38 9.29
CA GLY A 294 -7.32 5.67 10.72
C GLY A 294 -8.47 6.52 11.27
N LEU A 295 -8.33 6.98 12.52
CA LEU A 295 -9.37 7.71 13.25
C LEU A 295 -8.95 9.14 13.54
N GLU A 296 -9.92 10.04 13.60
CA GLU A 296 -9.79 11.43 14.05
C GLU A 296 -10.88 11.78 15.08
N PRO A 297 -10.59 12.69 16.02
CA PRO A 297 -11.61 13.32 16.85
C PRO A 297 -12.73 13.95 16.01
N VAL A 298 -13.97 13.80 16.46
CA VAL A 298 -15.10 14.53 15.86
C VAL A 298 -14.91 16.04 16.14
N PRO A 299 -15.04 16.91 15.12
CA PRO A 299 -14.96 18.36 15.32
C PRO A 299 -16.12 18.81 16.19
N LEU A 300 -15.82 19.66 17.16
CA LEU A 300 -16.82 20.29 17.99
C LEU A 300 -17.55 21.33 17.13
N PRO A 301 -18.90 21.33 17.12
CA PRO A 301 -19.68 22.30 16.36
C PRO A 301 -19.59 23.72 16.95
N GLU A 302 -19.25 23.83 18.24
CA GLU A 302 -19.20 25.08 19.00
C GLU A 302 -17.99 25.09 19.95
N PRO A 303 -17.51 26.27 20.39
CA PRO A 303 -16.47 26.37 21.41
C PRO A 303 -16.99 25.82 22.76
N VAL A 304 -16.41 24.72 23.23
CA VAL A 304 -16.79 24.06 24.48
C VAL A 304 -15.74 24.35 25.56
N ILE A 305 -16.19 24.67 26.78
CA ILE A 305 -15.32 24.76 27.95
C ILE A 305 -15.00 23.33 28.39
N ALA A 306 -13.76 22.89 28.21
CA ALA A 306 -13.33 21.58 28.68
C ALA A 306 -13.08 21.60 30.18
N THR A 307 -13.65 20.60 30.87
CA THR A 307 -13.47 20.36 32.30
C THR A 307 -12.08 19.81 32.60
N ASP A 308 -11.49 19.11 31.62
CA ASP A 308 -10.13 18.58 31.65
C ASP A 308 -9.36 19.05 30.40
N PRO A 309 -8.33 19.92 30.56
CA PRO A 309 -7.51 20.38 29.45
C PRO A 309 -6.63 19.28 28.84
N GLU A 310 -6.37 18.16 29.54
CA GLU A 310 -5.56 17.06 29.03
C GLU A 310 -6.31 16.18 28.01
N ALA A 311 -7.65 16.20 28.06
CA ALA A 311 -8.52 15.53 27.09
C ALA A 311 -8.62 16.28 25.74
N LEU A 312 -8.15 17.54 25.68
CA LEU A 312 -8.19 18.35 24.48
C LEU A 312 -6.89 18.26 23.67
N VAL A 313 -6.96 17.61 22.52
CA VAL A 313 -5.88 17.63 21.54
C VAL A 313 -6.12 18.76 20.53
N GLY A 314 -5.25 19.77 20.49
CA GLY A 314 -5.35 20.89 19.53
C GLY A 314 -5.42 20.43 18.07
N ALA A 315 -6.05 21.23 17.20
CA ALA A 315 -6.28 20.86 15.79
C ALA A 315 -4.98 20.55 15.03
N ASP A 316 -3.90 21.28 15.33
CA ASP A 316 -2.58 21.13 14.70
C ASP A 316 -1.64 20.18 15.47
N HIS A 317 -2.16 19.43 16.44
CA HIS A 317 -1.31 18.57 17.26
C HIS A 317 -0.74 17.40 16.43
N PRO A 318 0.58 17.11 16.50
CA PRO A 318 1.24 16.06 15.71
C PRO A 318 0.66 14.64 15.86
N SER A 319 0.03 14.33 16.99
CA SER A 319 -0.69 13.06 17.19
C SER A 319 -1.91 12.91 16.25
N ARG A 320 -2.62 14.00 15.93
CA ARG A 320 -3.73 14.02 14.94
C ARG A 320 -3.21 13.73 13.53
N HIS A 321 -2.03 14.25 13.18
CA HIS A 321 -1.40 14.00 11.88
C HIS A 321 -0.93 12.54 11.71
N GLN A 322 -0.78 11.80 12.81
CA GLN A 322 -0.21 10.45 12.85
C GLN A 322 -1.16 9.32 13.26
N HIS A 323 -2.46 9.60 13.47
CA HIS A 323 -3.48 8.62 13.82
C HIS A 323 -3.28 7.91 15.16
N GLY A 324 -2.53 8.51 16.09
CA GLY A 324 -2.46 8.01 17.46
C GLY A 324 -3.70 8.45 18.22
N VAL A 325 -4.78 7.68 18.14
CA VAL A 325 -5.84 7.70 19.16
C VAL A 325 -5.60 6.48 20.03
N ILE A 326 -5.21 6.70 21.28
CA ILE A 326 -5.19 5.63 22.29
C ILE A 326 -6.63 5.50 22.75
N LEU A 327 -7.25 4.36 22.50
CA LEU A 327 -8.54 4.02 23.06
C LEU A 327 -8.31 3.70 24.54
N SER A 328 -8.92 4.45 25.45
CA SER A 328 -9.21 3.94 26.80
C SER A 328 -10.20 2.79 26.64
N ASN A 329 -9.86 1.63 27.22
CA ASN A 329 -10.81 0.54 27.40
C ASN A 329 -11.67 0.82 28.63
#